data_AF-A0A800UFZ9-F1
#
_entry.id   AF-A0A800UFZ9-F1
#
_cell.length_a   1.000
_cell.length_b   1.000
_cell.length_c   1.000
_cell.angle_alpha   90.00
_cell.angle_beta   90.00
_cell.angle_gamma   90.00
#
_symmetry.space_group_name_H-M   'P 1'
#
loop_
_entity.id
_entity.type
_entity.pdbx_description
1 polymer ?
#
loop_
_entity_poly.entity_id
_entity_poly.type
_entity_poly.pdbx_seq_one_letter_code
_entity_poly.pdbx_strand_id
1 'polypeptide(L)'
;MNLDDCFSQGLLRKINPDTENARRSIKISNEYLEKAMKNREIECYDVTVILCYTSMFHAARSMLFRDGIKERSHICIPLYIKERYPELERYATY
;
A
#
# COMPACT_ATOMS: atom_id res chain seq x y z
N MET A 1 -2.62 -4.65 17.86
CA MET A 1 -1.44 -4.02 17.24
C MET A 1 -1.85 -2.62 16.83
N ASN A 2 -1.19 -1.60 17.37
CA ASN A 2 -1.37 -0.19 16.99
C ASN A 2 -0.16 0.31 16.19
N LEU A 3 -0.13 1.60 15.82
CA LEU A 3 0.98 2.14 15.04
C LEU A 3 2.31 2.14 15.79
N ASP A 4 2.29 2.41 17.10
CA ASP A 4 3.50 2.40 17.94
C ASP A 4 4.10 1.00 18.09
N ASP A 5 3.26 -0.04 18.15
CA ASP A 5 3.68 -1.44 18.10
C ASP A 5 4.44 -1.74 16.79
N CYS A 6 3.94 -1.23 15.66
CA CYS A 6 4.60 -1.42 14.36
C CYS A 6 6.01 -0.81 14.32
N PHE A 7 6.21 0.36 14.93
CA PHE A 7 7.55 0.97 15.00
C PHE A 7 8.45 0.29 16.03
N SER A 8 7.95 0.03 17.23
CA SER A 8 8.73 -0.58 18.31
C SER A 8 9.21 -2.00 17.97
N GLN A 9 8.38 -2.77 17.26
CA GLN A 9 8.73 -4.11 16.76
C GLN A 9 9.53 -4.07 15.44
N GLY A 10 9.79 -2.88 14.89
CA GLY A 10 10.55 -2.71 13.65
C GLY A 10 9.82 -3.19 12.39
N LEU A 11 8.49 -3.38 12.46
CA LEU A 11 7.60 -3.70 11.34
C LEU A 11 7.37 -2.49 10.42
N LEU A 12 7.53 -1.29 10.95
CA LEU A 12 7.75 -0.04 10.22
C LEU A 12 9.09 0.55 10.64
N ARG A 13 9.80 1.18 9.70
CA ARG A 13 11.05 1.89 9.96
C ARG A 13 11.01 3.28 9.38
N LYS A 14 11.50 4.25 10.15
CA LYS A 14 11.79 5.59 9.63
C LYS A 14 13.03 5.53 8.73
N ILE A 15 12.94 6.18 7.59
CA ILE A 15 13.98 6.39 6.59
C ILE A 15 13.91 7.86 6.14
N ASN A 16 14.82 8.28 5.26
CA ASN A 16 14.62 9.56 4.57
C ASN A 16 13.43 9.44 3.60
N PRO A 17 12.62 10.50 3.41
CA PRO A 17 11.64 10.56 2.34
C PRO A 17 12.21 10.09 1.01
N ASP A 18 11.57 9.08 0.42
CA ASP A 18 12.06 8.36 -0.74
C ASP A 18 11.12 8.57 -1.91
N THR A 19 11.29 9.70 -2.59
CA THR A 19 10.44 10.09 -3.72
C THR A 19 10.60 9.17 -4.93
N GLU A 20 11.76 8.52 -5.09
CA GLU A 20 12.03 7.58 -6.16
C GLU A 20 11.20 6.30 -5.97
N ASN A 21 11.28 5.67 -4.79
CA ASN A 21 10.49 4.48 -4.49
C ASN A 21 8.99 4.77 -4.37
N ALA A 22 8.61 5.99 -3.97
CA ALA A 22 7.22 6.44 -4.03
C ALA A 22 6.71 6.43 -5.48
N ARG A 23 7.41 7.10 -6.41
CA ARG A 23 7.05 7.14 -7.85
C ARG A 23 7.04 5.74 -8.46
N ARG A 24 8.06 4.93 -8.15
CA ARG A 24 8.13 3.53 -8.61
C ARG A 24 6.93 2.72 -8.12
N SER A 25 6.52 2.88 -6.88
CA SER A 25 5.36 2.18 -6.33
C SER A 25 4.04 2.63 -6.98
N ILE A 26 3.87 3.93 -7.27
CA ILE A 26 2.71 4.41 -8.05
C ILE A 26 2.69 3.79 -9.45
N LYS A 27 3.84 3.74 -10.14
CA LYS A 27 3.93 3.11 -11.46
C LYS A 27 3.48 1.64 -11.42
N ILE A 28 3.99 0.88 -10.46
CA ILE A 28 3.62 -0.52 -10.26
C ILE A 28 2.13 -0.64 -9.92
N SER A 29 1.59 0.23 -9.08
CA SER A 29 0.16 0.28 -8.76
C SER A 29 -0.70 0.40 -10.01
N ASN A 30 -0.35 1.31 -10.93
CA ASN A 30 -1.08 1.51 -12.18
C ASN A 30 -0.98 0.29 -13.10
N GLU A 31 0.20 -0.31 -13.24
CA GLU A 31 0.39 -1.53 -14.04
C GLU A 31 -0.46 -2.70 -13.53
N TYR A 32 -0.59 -2.86 -12.20
CA TYR A 32 -1.46 -3.88 -11.62
C TYR A 32 -2.94 -3.59 -11.82
N LEU A 33 -3.36 -2.32 -11.75
CA LEU A 33 -4.74 -1.93 -12.01
C LEU A 33 -5.12 -2.21 -13.47
N GLU A 34 -4.26 -1.87 -14.42
CA GLU A 34 -4.48 -2.19 -15.84
C GLU A 34 -4.61 -3.69 -16.07
N LYS A 35 -3.76 -4.51 -15.42
CA LYS A 35 -3.87 -5.98 -15.48
C LYS A 35 -5.18 -6.46 -14.86
N ALA A 36 -5.61 -5.87 -13.75
CA ALA A 36 -6.86 -6.24 -13.09
C ALA A 36 -8.07 -5.99 -14.00
N MET A 37 -8.08 -4.85 -14.70
CA MET A 37 -9.11 -4.51 -15.68
C MET A 37 -9.16 -5.52 -16.84
N LYS A 38 -8.01 -5.88 -17.41
CA LYS A 38 -7.92 -6.89 -18.47
C LYS A 38 -8.39 -8.29 -18.02
N ASN A 39 -8.07 -8.68 -16.78
CA ASN A 39 -8.53 -9.97 -16.23
C ASN A 39 -10.03 -9.97 -15.95
N ARG A 40 -10.58 -8.82 -15.55
CA ARG A 40 -12.03 -8.67 -15.35
C ARG A 40 -12.79 -8.85 -16.66
N GLU A 41 -12.26 -8.36 -17.78
CA GLU A 41 -12.88 -8.48 -19.11
C GLU A 41 -13.02 -9.93 -19.59
N ILE A 42 -12.13 -10.82 -19.12
CA ILE A 42 -12.18 -12.27 -19.42
C ILE A 42 -12.76 -13.09 -18.27
N GLU A 43 -13.45 -12.43 -17.33
CA GLU A 43 -14.12 -13.06 -16.18
C GLU A 43 -13.21 -13.86 -15.24
N CYS A 44 -11.90 -13.61 -15.27
CA CYS A 44 -10.92 -14.23 -14.38
C CYS A 44 -10.88 -13.48 -13.03
N TYR A 45 -11.98 -13.55 -12.29
CA TYR A 45 -12.23 -12.69 -11.12
C TYR A 45 -11.32 -12.98 -9.93
N ASP A 46 -10.91 -14.23 -9.74
CA ASP A 46 -9.93 -14.64 -8.74
C ASP A 46 -8.61 -13.88 -8.92
N VAL A 47 -8.12 -13.82 -10.15
CA VAL A 47 -6.92 -13.06 -10.52
C VAL A 47 -7.18 -11.56 -10.41
N THR A 48 -8.35 -11.07 -10.83
CA THR A 48 -8.72 -9.65 -10.68
C THR A 48 -8.62 -9.20 -9.22
N VAL A 49 -9.15 -9.97 -8.27
CA VAL A 49 -9.09 -9.62 -6.84
C VAL A 49 -7.66 -9.49 -6.35
N ILE A 50 -6.79 -10.45 -6.69
CA ILE A 50 -5.37 -10.42 -6.31
C ILE A 50 -4.66 -9.19 -6.91
N LEU A 51 -4.93 -8.87 -8.17
CA LEU A 51 -4.33 -7.73 -8.86
C LEU A 51 -4.81 -6.39 -8.27
N CYS A 52 -6.10 -6.27 -7.95
CA CYS A 52 -6.65 -5.09 -7.27
C CYS A 52 -6.02 -4.88 -5.90
N TYR A 53 -5.93 -5.93 -5.07
CA TYR A 53 -5.26 -5.86 -3.77
C TYR A 53 -3.78 -5.43 -3.92
N THR A 54 -3.08 -6.01 -4.89
CA THR A 54 -1.67 -5.68 -5.16
C THR A 54 -1.50 -4.23 -5.61
N SER A 55 -2.41 -3.73 -6.45
CA SER A 55 -2.46 -2.32 -6.84
C SER A 55 -2.64 -1.41 -5.62
N MET A 56 -3.65 -1.66 -4.79
CA MET A 56 -3.92 -0.90 -3.57
C MET A 56 -2.74 -0.91 -2.59
N PHE A 57 -2.09 -2.06 -2.42
CA PHE A 57 -0.88 -2.19 -1.62
C PHE A 57 0.22 -1.24 -2.09
N HIS A 58 0.51 -1.23 -3.40
CA HIS A 58 1.54 -0.36 -3.97
C HIS A 58 1.17 1.12 -3.93
N ALA A 59 -0.11 1.47 -4.08
CA ALA A 59 -0.61 2.83 -3.89
C ALA A 59 -0.35 3.31 -2.45
N ALA A 60 -0.78 2.55 -1.45
CA ALA A 60 -0.56 2.89 -0.05
C ALA A 60 0.93 2.93 0.31
N ARG A 61 1.72 1.97 -0.17
CA ARG A 61 3.18 1.94 0.02
C ARG A 61 3.87 3.18 -0.54
N SER A 62 3.38 3.74 -1.65
CA SER A 62 3.94 4.97 -2.20
C SER A 62 3.85 6.16 -1.24
N MET A 63 2.78 6.20 -0.44
CA MET A 63 2.59 7.22 0.59
C MET A 63 3.58 7.03 1.73
N LEU A 64 3.78 5.79 2.19
CA LEU A 64 4.78 5.49 3.22
C LEU A 64 6.18 5.93 2.78
N PHE A 65 6.61 5.58 1.56
CA PHE A 65 7.91 6.01 1.05
C PHE A 65 8.04 7.53 0.97
N ARG A 66 7.00 8.22 0.47
CA ARG A 66 6.97 9.69 0.42
C ARG A 66 7.16 10.30 1.81
N ASP A 67 6.60 9.68 2.83
CA ASP A 67 6.67 10.17 4.22
C ASP A 67 7.96 9.76 4.94
N GLY A 68 8.84 9.01 4.28
CA GLY A 68 10.06 8.49 4.90
C GLY A 68 9.80 7.29 5.80
N ILE A 69 8.81 6.46 5.47
CA ILE A 69 8.50 5.22 6.17
C ILE A 69 8.71 4.03 5.23
N LYS A 70 9.39 3.00 5.72
CA LYS A 70 9.55 1.72 5.05
C LYS A 70 8.85 0.62 5.84
N GLU A 71 7.92 -0.06 5.21
CA GLU A 71 7.25 -1.22 5.78
C GLU A 71 8.13 -2.47 5.70
N ARG A 72 7.96 -3.35 6.68
CA ARG A 72 8.44 -4.74 6.70
C ARG A 72 7.32 -5.75 6.91
N SER A 73 6.12 -5.27 7.27
CA SER A 73 4.91 -6.07 7.38
C SER A 73 3.74 -5.34 6.75
N HIS A 74 3.01 -6.03 5.88
CA HIS A 74 1.87 -5.47 5.15
C HIS A 74 0.75 -5.05 6.10
N ILE A 75 0.61 -5.73 7.25
CA ILE A 75 -0.42 -5.42 8.25
C ILE A 75 -0.29 -4.00 8.81
N CYS A 76 0.91 -3.41 8.80
CA CYS A 76 1.16 -2.09 9.36
C CYS A 76 0.79 -0.94 8.43
N ILE A 77 0.61 -1.20 7.13
CA ILE A 77 0.23 -0.16 6.15
C ILE A 77 -1.13 0.45 6.48
N PRO A 78 -2.24 -0.32 6.60
CA PRO A 78 -3.54 0.27 6.91
C PRO A 78 -3.57 0.98 8.26
N LEU A 79 -2.80 0.53 9.27
CA LEU A 79 -2.65 1.24 10.55
C LEU A 79 -1.99 2.61 10.35
N TYR A 80 -0.92 2.66 9.54
CA TYR A 80 -0.24 3.91 9.23
C TYR A 80 -1.17 4.88 8.47
N ILE A 81 -1.91 4.38 7.47
CA ILE A 81 -2.84 5.21 6.70
C ILE A 81 -3.97 5.75 7.57
N LYS A 82 -4.59 4.92 8.42
CA LYS A 82 -5.64 5.38 9.35
C LYS A 82 -5.18 6.51 10.26
N GLU A 83 -3.98 6.38 10.82
CA GLU A 83 -3.45 7.34 11.79
C GLU A 83 -2.94 8.64 11.12
N ARG A 84 -2.35 8.54 9.92
CA ARG A 84 -1.69 9.68 9.25
C ARG A 84 -2.53 10.35 8.17
N TYR A 85 -3.53 9.65 7.64
CA TYR A 85 -4.42 10.08 6.57
C TYR A 85 -5.87 9.69 6.92
N PRO A 86 -6.45 10.28 7.98
CA PRO A 86 -7.79 9.93 8.45
C PRO A 86 -8.86 10.09 7.36
N GLU A 87 -8.67 11.01 6.41
CA GLU A 87 -9.54 11.19 5.25
C GLU A 87 -9.59 9.97 4.29
N LEU A 88 -8.59 9.08 4.40
CA LEU A 88 -8.47 7.86 3.61
C LEU A 88 -8.82 6.60 4.40
N GLU A 89 -9.29 6.71 5.65
CA GLU A 89 -9.59 5.57 6.53
C GLU A 89 -10.48 4.52 5.86
N ARG A 90 -11.47 4.95 5.08
CA ARG A 90 -12.39 4.06 4.34
C ARG A 90 -11.68 3.09 3.37
N TYR A 91 -10.45 3.39 2.97
CA TYR A 91 -9.65 2.58 2.06
C TYR A 91 -8.60 1.72 2.80
N ALA A 92 -8.46 1.92 4.11
CA ALA A 92 -7.47 1.28 4.96
C ALA A 92 -8.12 0.21 5.87
N THR A 93 -9.02 -0.60 5.31
CA THR A 93 -9.74 -1.65 6.02
C THR A 93 -9.05 -3.01 5.88
N TYR A 94 -9.16 -3.83 6.93
CA TYR A 94 -8.76 -5.23 6.93
C TYR A 94 -9.89 -6.12 6.41
#